data_AF-A0A950IYR0-F1
#
_entry.id   AF-A0A950IYR0-F1
#
_cell.length_a   1.000
_cell.length_b   1.000
_cell.length_c   1.000
_cell.angle_alpha   90.00
_cell.angle_beta   90.00
_cell.angle_gamma   90.00
#
_symmetry.space_group_name_H-M   'P 1'
#
loop_
_entity.id
_entity.type
_entity.pdbx_description
1 polymer ?
#
loop_
_entity_poly.entity_id
_entity_poly.type
_entity_poly.pdbx_seq_one_letter_code
_entity_poly.pdbx_strand_id
1 'polypeptide(L)' 'MTEVVLTGKPKKSVALSGVAAGNTALCTVGRTGNDLSYRG' A
#
# COMPACT_ATOMS: atom_id res chain seq x y z
N MET A 1 20.24 0.65 -24.15
CA MET A 1 18.91 1.07 -23.69
C MET A 1 19.05 1.47 -22.24
N THR A 2 19.20 2.77 -22.03
CA THR A 2 19.47 3.43 -20.75
C THR A 2 18.18 3.81 -20.06
N GLU A 3 18.04 3.58 -18.76
CA GLU A 3 17.22 4.45 -17.92
C GLU A 3 17.61 4.39 -16.44
N VAL A 4 17.55 5.57 -15.83
CA VAL A 4 18.25 5.98 -14.62
C VAL A 4 17.51 5.49 -13.38
N VAL A 5 18.17 4.67 -12.56
CA VAL A 5 17.70 4.35 -11.20
C VAL A 5 17.93 5.58 -10.32
N LEU A 6 16.94 6.48 -10.28
CA LEU A 6 16.91 7.56 -9.30
C LEU A 6 16.61 6.95 -7.92
N THR A 7 17.66 6.57 -7.19
CA THR A 7 17.55 6.29 -5.74
C THR A 7 17.42 7.62 -4.99
N GLY A 8 16.31 8.32 -5.23
CA GLY A 8 15.93 9.49 -4.44
C GLY A 8 15.86 9.07 -2.97
N LYS A 9 16.44 9.89 -2.09
CA LYS A 9 16.31 9.71 -0.64
C LYS A 9 14.83 9.44 -0.33
N PRO A 10 14.48 8.31 0.31
CA PRO A 10 13.09 7.97 0.52
C PRO A 10 12.42 9.16 1.20
N LYS A 11 11.38 9.70 0.54
CA LYS A 11 10.60 10.81 1.08
C LYS A 11 10.21 10.42 2.50
N LYS A 12 10.31 11.34 3.46
CA LYS A 12 9.85 11.09 4.83
C LYS A 12 8.38 10.68 4.75
N SER A 13 8.11 9.39 4.77
CA SER A 13 6.79 8.81 4.71
C SER A 13 6.36 8.43 6.12
N VAL A 14 5.07 8.22 6.29
CA VAL A 14 4.55 7.61 7.51
C VAL A 14 5.08 6.17 7.58
N ALA A 15 5.44 5.74 8.79
CA ALA A 15 5.88 4.37 9.04
C ALA A 15 4.85 3.38 8.47
N LEU A 16 5.34 2.32 7.81
CA LEU A 16 4.55 1.22 7.24
C LEU A 16 3.68 1.58 6.01
N SER A 17 3.83 2.78 5.42
CA SER A 17 3.15 3.10 4.16
C SER A 17 3.52 2.11 3.05
N GLY A 18 2.51 1.43 2.49
CA GLY A 18 2.68 0.42 1.43
C GLY A 18 3.16 -0.96 1.90
N VAL A 19 3.33 -1.15 3.22
CA VAL A 19 3.75 -2.44 3.80
C VAL A 19 2.52 -3.19 4.33
N ALA A 20 2.35 -4.45 3.94
CA ALA A 20 1.35 -5.32 4.55
C ALA A 20 1.78 -5.66 5.99
N ALA A 21 1.02 -5.17 6.98
CA ALA A 21 1.32 -5.40 8.39
C ALA A 21 0.88 -6.81 8.89
N GLY A 22 0.01 -7.49 8.14
CA GLY A 22 -0.52 -8.81 8.46
C GLY A 22 -1.79 -9.14 7.67
N ASN A 23 -2.36 -10.31 7.93
CA ASN A 23 -3.61 -10.78 7.31
C ASN A 23 -4.79 -10.60 8.28
N THR A 24 -5.95 -10.20 7.75
CA THR A 24 -7.20 -10.08 8.51
C THR A 24 -8.38 -10.54 7.67
N ALA A 25 -9.42 -11.08 8.32
CA ALA A 25 -10.67 -11.49 7.70
C ALA A 25 -11.86 -10.61 8.14
N LEU A 26 -11.59 -9.48 8.80
CA LEU A 26 -12.64 -8.60 9.32
C LEU A 26 -13.30 -7.76 8.22
N CYS A 27 -12.49 -7.16 7.38
CA CYS A 27 -12.94 -6.27 6.31
C CYS A 27 -11.95 -6.21 5.16
N THR A 28 -12.44 -5.76 4.00
CA THR A 28 -11.67 -5.58 2.77
C THR A 28 -12.10 -4.27 2.11
N VAL A 29 -11.13 -3.55 1.55
CA VAL A 29 -11.38 -2.34 0.73
C VAL A 29 -10.97 -2.62 -0.71
N GLY A 30 -11.80 -2.22 -1.67
CA GLY A 30 -11.53 -2.34 -3.10
C GLY A 30 -10.30 -1.54 -3.53
N ARG A 31 -9.66 -1.93 -4.63
CA ARG A 31 -8.39 -1.31 -5.11
C ARG A 31 -8.50 0.20 -5.36
N THR A 32 -9.69 0.69 -5.70
CA THR A 32 -10.00 2.11 -5.91
C THR A 32 -10.35 2.86 -4.63
N GLY A 33 -10.62 2.15 -3.53
CA GLY A 33 -10.89 2.73 -2.20
C GLY A 33 -12.37 3.01 -1.88
N ASN A 34 -13.28 2.89 -2.85
CA ASN A 34 -14.70 3.22 -2.63
C ASN A 34 -15.52 2.07 -2.03
N ASP A 35 -15.13 0.82 -2.29
CA ASP A 35 -15.88 -0.34 -1.82
C ASP A 35 -15.30 -0.85 -0.51
N LEU A 36 -16.13 -0.99 0.54
CA LEU A 36 -15.76 -1.56 1.84
C LEU A 36 -16.73 -2.68 2.20
N SER A 37 -16.19 -3.87 2.46
CA SER A 37 -16.96 -5.05 2.89
C SER A 37 -16.53 -5.51 4.27
N TYR A 38 -17.45 -6.10 5.05
CA TYR A 38 -17.19 -6.69 6.36
C TYR A 38 -17.49 -8.18 6.33
N ARG A 39 -16.49 -9.01 6.66
CA ARG A 39 -16.58 -10.48 6.68
C ARG A 39 -17.06 -11.13 5.37
N GLY A 40 -16.84 -10.46 4.22
CA GLY A 40 -17.31 -10.88 2.90
C GLY A 40 -18.09 -9.78 2.22
#